data_AF-A0AAU3E4F3-F1
#
_entry.id   AF-A0AAU3E4F3-F1
#
_cell.length_a   1.000
_cell.length_b   1.000
_cell.length_c   1.000
_cell.angle_alpha   90.00
_cell.angle_beta   90.00
_cell.angle_gamma   90.00
#
_symmetry.space_group_name_H-M   'P 1'
#
loop_
_entity.id
_entity.type
_entity.pdbx_description
1 polymer ?
#
loop_
_entity_poly.entity_id
_entity_poly.type
_entity_poly.pdbx_seq_one_letter_code
_entity_poly.pdbx_strand_id
1 'polypeptide(L)' 'MWGTEFTSDFRLASGASVYLHTGRGTSTSTHRYWGSGAYIWNNTGDTAYVRNSAGTLIDSCSWGSSGSYTNC' A
#
# COMPACT_ATOMS: atom_id res chain seq x y z
N MET A 1 13.00 -7.37 4.23
CA MET A 1 12.11 -6.71 3.27
C MET A 1 10.69 -6.84 3.82
N TRP A 2 10.14 -5.78 4.41
CA TRP A 2 8.80 -5.79 5.01
C TRP A 2 7.82 -5.27 3.94
N GLY A 3 7.34 -6.15 3.07
CA GLY A 3 6.27 -5.85 2.13
C GLY A 3 5.01 -6.62 2.54
N THR A 4 3.83 -6.03 2.38
CA THR A 4 2.61 -6.84 2.42
C THR A 4 2.51 -7.67 1.17
N GLU A 5 2.57 -8.98 1.37
CA GLU A 5 2.03 -9.91 0.41
C GLU A 5 0.52 -9.96 0.59
N PHE A 6 -0.22 -9.71 -0.49
CA PHE A 6 -1.60 -10.13 -0.55
C PHE A 6 -1.58 -11.66 -0.57
N THR A 7 -2.19 -12.29 0.43
CA THR A 7 -2.29 -13.75 0.48
C THR A 7 -3.00 -14.27 -0.78
N SER A 8 -2.73 -15.52 -1.16
CA SER A 8 -3.20 -16.14 -2.42
C SER A 8 -4.70 -16.03 -2.69
N ASP A 9 -5.49 -15.82 -1.64
CA ASP A 9 -6.95 -15.84 -1.72
C ASP A 9 -7.55 -14.43 -1.82
N PHE A 10 -6.73 -13.38 -1.79
CA PHE A 10 -7.21 -12.01 -1.94
C PHE A 10 -7.64 -11.76 -3.40
N ARG A 11 -8.92 -11.41 -3.58
CA ARG A 11 -9.48 -11.02 -4.87
C ARG A 11 -10.09 -9.64 -4.79
N LEU A 12 -9.73 -8.81 -5.77
CA LEU A 12 -10.33 -7.49 -5.96
C LEU A 12 -11.18 -7.53 -7.23
N ALA A 13 -12.48 -7.29 -7.10
CA ALA A 13 -13.38 -7.22 -8.23
C ALA A 13 -13.07 -5.99 -9.10
N SER A 14 -13.50 -6.02 -10.37
CA SER A 14 -13.41 -4.85 -11.24
C SER A 14 -14.13 -3.65 -10.61
N GLY A 15 -13.47 -2.48 -10.59
CA GLY A 15 -13.99 -1.26 -9.98
C GLY A 15 -13.97 -1.21 -8.46
N ALA A 16 -13.55 -2.29 -7.78
CA ALA A 16 -13.38 -2.29 -6.33
C ALA A 16 -12.04 -1.70 -5.90
N SER A 17 -11.94 -1.28 -4.64
CA SER A 17 -10.73 -0.73 -4.05
C SER A 17 -10.33 -1.46 -2.76
N VAL A 18 -9.04 -1.46 -2.48
CA VAL A 18 -8.46 -1.94 -1.22
C VAL A 18 -7.55 -0.84 -0.66
N TYR A 19 -7.60 -0.69 0.65
CA TYR A 19 -6.80 0.28 1.40
C TYR A 19 -5.70 -0.44 2.13
N LEU A 20 -4.47 0.05 1.96
CA LEU A 20 -3.28 -0.50 2.59
C LEU A 20 -2.74 0.51 3.59
N HIS A 21 -2.60 0.08 4.83
CA HIS A 21 -2.11 0.87 5.94
C HIS A 21 -0.81 0.29 6.45
N THR A 22 0.20 1.13 6.61
CA THR A 22 1.51 0.72 7.13
C THR A 22 1.49 0.52 8.66
N GLY A 23 0.59 1.19 9.37
CA GLY A 23 0.48 1.10 10.83
C GLY A 23 -0.24 -0.15 11.35
N ARG A 24 -0.52 -0.15 12.65
CA ARG A 24 -1.33 -1.17 13.34
C ARG A 24 -2.82 -1.02 13.03
N GLY A 25 -3.51 -2.15 12.99
CA GLY A 25 -4.96 -2.24 12.81
C GLY A 25 -5.38 -3.68 12.54
N THR A 26 -6.68 -3.90 12.39
CA THR A 26 -7.24 -5.22 12.08
C THR A 26 -7.60 -5.28 10.60
N SER A 27 -7.05 -6.26 9.88
CA SER A 27 -7.34 -6.45 8.47
C SER A 27 -8.79 -6.89 8.25
N THR A 28 -9.47 -6.28 7.27
CA THR A 28 -10.86 -6.57 6.86
C THR A 28 -10.90 -6.90 5.37
N SER A 29 -12.06 -7.16 4.75
CA SER A 29 -12.13 -7.45 3.31
C SER A 29 -11.49 -6.36 2.44
N THR A 30 -11.59 -5.09 2.84
CA THR A 30 -11.12 -3.93 2.06
C THR A 30 -9.96 -3.17 2.71
N HIS A 31 -9.62 -3.45 3.96
CA HIS A 31 -8.53 -2.76 4.66
C HIS A 31 -7.45 -3.77 5.07
N ARG A 32 -6.20 -3.42 4.82
CA ARG A 32 -5.03 -4.25 5.14
C ARG A 32 -4.05 -3.44 5.97
N TYR A 33 -3.48 -4.06 7.00
CA TYR A 33 -2.55 -3.41 7.92
C TYR A 33 -1.23 -4.20 7.99
N TRP A 34 -0.10 -3.49 7.89
CA TRP A 34 1.22 -4.10 8.01
C TRP A 34 1.60 -4.37 9.46
N GLY A 35 0.94 -3.69 10.40
CA GLY A 35 1.23 -3.84 11.82
C GLY A 35 2.46 -3.08 12.29
N SER A 36 3.03 -2.18 11.47
CA SER A 36 4.23 -1.45 11.87
C SER A 36 3.98 -0.63 13.13
N GLY A 37 4.90 -0.75 14.09
CA GLY A 37 4.99 0.15 15.24
C GLY A 37 5.83 1.40 14.97
N ALA A 38 6.50 1.47 13.81
CA ALA A 38 7.35 2.58 13.41
C ALA A 38 6.77 3.34 12.20
N TYR A 39 7.13 4.62 12.09
CA TYR A 39 6.81 5.43 10.92
C TYR A 39 7.58 4.90 9.70
N ILE A 40 6.85 4.55 8.64
CA ILE A 40 7.42 4.07 7.39
C ILE A 40 7.61 5.20 6.38
N TRP A 41 6.59 6.06 6.25
CA TRP A 41 6.58 7.14 5.27
C TRP A 41 7.42 8.34 5.73
N ASN A 42 8.14 8.95 4.79
CA ASN A 42 8.90 10.18 5.06
C ASN A 42 8.07 11.45 4.78
N ASN A 43 8.11 12.42 5.70
CA ASN A 43 7.41 13.70 5.61
C ASN A 43 7.90 14.61 4.48
N THR A 44 9.09 14.37 3.93
CA THR A 44 9.61 15.12 2.77
C THR A 44 9.19 14.52 1.43
N GLY A 45 8.50 13.38 1.45
CA GLY A 45 8.06 12.65 0.28
C GLY A 45 8.52 11.20 0.29
N ASP A 46 7.76 10.37 -0.41
CA ASP A 46 7.99 8.94 -0.51
C ASP A 46 7.31 8.36 -1.76
N THR A 47 7.66 7.14 -2.15
CA THR A 47 7.09 6.46 -3.32
C THR A 47 6.58 5.07 -2.97
N ALA A 48 5.29 4.85 -3.27
CA ALA A 48 4.70 3.53 -3.23
C ALA A 48 4.93 2.80 -4.56
N TYR A 49 5.15 1.48 -4.51
CA TYR A 49 5.30 0.63 -5.68
C TYR A 49 4.36 -0.57 -5.57
N VAL A 50 3.61 -0.84 -6.63
CA VAL A 50 2.77 -2.03 -6.78
C VAL A 50 3.44 -2.97 -7.75
N ARG A 51 3.72 -4.20 -7.32
CA ARG A 51 4.35 -5.24 -8.15
C ARG A 51 3.46 -6.48 -8.20
N ASN A 52 3.47 -7.18 -9.32
CA ASN A 52 2.82 -8.49 -9.42
C ASN A 52 3.67 -9.58 -8.75
N SER A 53 3.15 -10.81 -8.72
CA SER A 53 3.84 -11.96 -8.11
C SER A 53 5.16 -12.35 -8.79
N ALA A 54 5.38 -11.95 -10.05
CA ALA A 54 6.66 -12.12 -10.75
C ALA A 54 7.65 -10.98 -10.44
N GLY A 55 7.29 -10.01 -9.59
CA GLY A 55 8.11 -8.84 -9.25
C GLY A 55 8.07 -7.71 -10.28
N THR A 56 7.29 -7.86 -11.35
CA THR A 56 7.09 -6.81 -12.38
C THR A 56 6.38 -5.62 -11.76
N LEU A 57 6.90 -4.42 -12.01
CA LEU A 57 6.25 -3.17 -11.61
C LEU A 57 4.95 -2.99 -12.41
N ILE A 58 3.84 -2.86 -11.70
CA ILE A 58 2.53 -2.58 -12.26
C ILE A 58 2.25 -1.08 -12.19
N ASP A 59 2.58 -0.46 -11.06
CA ASP A 59 2.39 0.97 -10.86
C ASP A 59 3.33 1.54 -9.78
N SER A 60 3.55 2.85 -9.82
CA SER A 60 4.29 3.58 -8.80
C SER A 60 3.71 4.96 -8.59
N CYS A 61 3.62 5.39 -7.33
CA CYS A 61 3.02 6.66 -6.99
C CYS A 61 3.84 7.42 -5.96
N SER A 62 4.29 8.62 -6.32
CA SER A 62 5.15 9.45 -5.48
C SER A 62 4.37 10.61 -4.89
N TRP A 63 4.42 10.73 -3.57
CA TRP A 63 3.94 11.91 -2.85
C TRP A 63 5.13 12.80 -2.48
N GLY A 64 4.98 14.11 -2.66
CA GLY A 64 6.00 15.12 -2.35
C GLY A 64 5.92 15.58 -0.89
N SER A 65 6.05 16.89 -0.63
CA SER A 65 5.96 17.45 0.73
C SER A 65 4.75 18.36 0.94
N SER A 66 3.81 18.39 -0.03
CA SER A 66 2.62 19.24 0.00
C SER A 66 1.35 18.43 -0.23
N GLY A 67 0.25 18.87 0.39
CA GLY A 67 -1.02 18.15 0.36
C GLY A 67 -1.05 16.94 1.30
N SER A 68 -2.20 16.25 1.35
CA SER A 68 -2.41 15.08 2.23
C SER A 68 -2.55 13.76 1.46
N TYR A 69 -2.59 13.83 0.13
CA TYR A 69 -2.66 12.66 -0.76
C TYR A 69 -2.08 13.03 -2.13
N THR A 70 -1.77 12.02 -2.92
CA THR A 70 -1.49 12.14 -4.35
C THR A 70 -2.30 11.07 -5.07
N ASN A 71 -2.75 11.36 -6.29
CA ASN A 71 -3.39 10.37 -7.14
C ASN A 71 -2.45 10.02 -8.29
N CYS A 72 -2.30 8.73 -8.46
CA CYS A 72 -1.82 8.05 -9.64
C CYS A 72 -2.95 7.03 -9.95
#